data_AF-A0A1B7VSC1-F1
#
_entry.id   AF-A0A1B7VSC1-F1
#
_cell.length_a   1.000
_cell.length_b   1.000
_cell.length_c   1.000
_cell.angle_alpha   90.00
_cell.angle_beta   90.00
_cell.angle_gamma   90.00
#
_symmetry.space_group_name_H-M   'P 1'
#
loop_
_entity.id
_entity.type
_entity.pdbx_description
1 polymer ?
#
loop_
_entity_poly.entity_id
_entity_poly.type
_entity_poly.pdbx_seq_one_letter_code
_entity_poly.pdbx_strand_id
1 'polypeptide(L)'
;MNQQELFALWSEEADVALQAKEAGIVVDLWKCVGTRRVLVIVDVPTPDTLDQILLDLPIMKKNGQKVQIEVTPLRKYEDFAADIKARLNNQE
;
A
#
# COMPACT_ATOMS: atom_id res chain seq x y z
N MET A 1 17.54 15.01 -11.83
CA MET A 1 16.09 15.24 -11.82
C MET A 1 15.84 16.60 -11.21
N ASN A 2 15.17 17.50 -11.93
CA ASN A 2 14.76 18.81 -11.42
C ASN A 2 13.42 18.71 -10.67
N GLN A 3 12.96 19.82 -10.08
CA GLN A 3 11.73 19.84 -9.29
C GLN A 3 10.46 19.57 -10.12
N GLN A 4 10.39 20.06 -11.36
CA GLN A 4 9.25 19.82 -12.24
C GLN A 4 9.15 18.35 -12.63
N GLU A 5 10.27 17.70 -12.95
CA GLU A 5 10.33 16.27 -13.25
C GLU A 5 9.88 15.42 -12.07
N LEU A 6 10.26 15.82 -10.84
CA LEU A 6 9.81 15.15 -9.62
C LEU A 6 8.30 15.28 -9.43
N PHE A 7 7.74 16.48 -9.66
CA PHE A 7 6.30 16.72 -9.55
C PHE A 7 5.50 16.00 -10.64
N ALA A 8 6.02 15.94 -11.88
CA ALA A 8 5.39 15.20 -12.96
C ALA A 8 5.32 13.70 -12.63
N LEU A 9 6.40 13.11 -12.11
CA LEU A 9 6.40 11.72 -11.66
C LEU A 9 5.43 11.49 -10.49
N TRP A 10 5.36 12.43 -9.56
CA TRP A 10 4.43 12.36 -8.43
C TRP A 10 2.96 12.44 -8.87
N SER A 11 2.66 13.27 -9.87
CA SER A 11 1.32 13.36 -10.46
C SER A 11 0.92 12.05 -11.13
N GLU A 12 1.81 11.48 -11.95
CA GLU A 12 1.57 10.19 -12.62
C GLU A 12 1.35 9.05 -11.61
N GLU A 13 2.15 9.00 -10.55
CA GLU A 13 1.99 8.02 -9.47
C GLU A 13 0.66 8.21 -8.73
N ALA A 14 0.27 9.46 -8.47
CA ALA A 14 -0.99 9.76 -7.81
C ALA A 14 -2.20 9.32 -8.65
N ASP A 15 -2.17 9.54 -9.97
CA ASP A 15 -3.24 9.12 -10.87
C ASP A 15 -3.41 7.60 -10.86
N VAL A 16 -2.31 6.84 -10.94
CA VAL A 16 -2.33 5.37 -10.86
C VAL A 16 -2.86 4.89 -9.51
N ALA A 17 -2.40 5.48 -8.40
CA ALA A 17 -2.83 5.08 -7.06
C ALA A 17 -4.31 5.40 -6.79
N LEU A 18 -4.81 6.52 -7.32
CA LEU A 18 -6.23 6.89 -7.21
C LEU A 18 -7.12 5.99 -8.05
N GLN A 19 -6.70 5.63 -9.27
CA GLN A 19 -7.40 4.64 -10.09
C GLN A 19 -7.45 3.26 -9.41
N ALA A 20 -6.36 2.83 -8.77
CA ALA A 20 -6.34 1.59 -8.01
C ALA A 20 -7.25 1.62 -6.78
N LYS A 21 -7.48 2.81 -6.19
CA LYS A 21 -8.46 3.01 -5.12
C LYS A 21 -9.90 2.91 -5.63
N GLU A 22 -10.19 3.51 -6.79
CA GLU A 22 -11.49 3.38 -7.46
C GLU A 22 -11.77 1.92 -7.87
N ALA A 23 -10.75 1.17 -8.27
CA ALA A 23 -10.83 -0.25 -8.60
C ALA A 23 -10.97 -1.17 -7.37
N GLY A 24 -10.89 -0.64 -6.15
CA GLY A 24 -11.03 -1.39 -4.90
C GLY A 24 -9.79 -2.18 -4.46
N ILE A 25 -8.66 -2.06 -5.16
CA ILE A 25 -7.38 -2.69 -4.78
C ILE A 25 -6.76 -1.92 -3.60
N VAL A 26 -6.78 -0.59 -3.68
CA VAL A 26 -6.31 0.27 -2.59
C VAL A 26 -7.48 0.53 -1.64
N VAL A 27 -7.37 0.02 -0.42
CA VAL A 27 -8.33 0.28 0.66
C VAL A 27 -8.18 1.72 1.16
N ASP A 28 -6.93 2.15 1.39
CA ASP A 28 -6.66 3.52 1.79
C ASP A 28 -5.26 4.01 1.40
N LEU A 29 -5.11 5.33 1.29
CA LEU A 29 -3.93 5.98 0.72
C LEU A 29 -3.65 7.31 1.42
N TRP A 30 -2.44 7.46 1.96
CA TRP A 30 -2.05 8.64 2.73
C TRP A 30 -0.67 9.14 2.35
N LYS A 31 -0.56 10.47 2.29
CA LYS A 31 0.72 11.15 2.18
C LYS A 31 1.33 11.39 3.55
N CYS A 32 2.57 10.95 3.78
CA CYS A 32 3.31 11.33 4.99
C CYS A 32 3.78 12.80 4.87
N VAL A 33 3.29 13.68 5.75
CA VAL A 33 3.64 15.11 5.73
C VAL A 33 5.16 15.32 5.90
N GLY A 34 5.75 16.25 5.14
CA GLY A 34 7.14 16.66 5.28
C GLY A 34 8.21 15.67 4.79
N THR A 35 7.84 14.51 4.23
CA THR A 35 8.77 13.48 3.77
C THR A 35 8.46 13.04 2.34
N ARG A 36 9.34 12.30 1.65
CA ARG A 36 9.00 11.66 0.35
C ARG A 36 8.49 10.24 0.56
N ARG A 37 7.46 10.08 1.39
CA ARG A 37 6.84 8.78 1.74
C ARG A 37 5.32 8.80 1.56
N VAL A 38 4.77 7.66 1.14
CA VAL A 38 3.33 7.38 1.05
C VAL A 38 3.06 6.11 1.85
N LEU A 39 1.89 6.05 2.49
CA LEU A 39 1.37 4.84 3.13
C LEU A 39 0.15 4.38 2.33
N VAL A 40 0.12 3.10 2.00
CA VAL A 40 -0.97 2.49 1.24
C VAL A 40 -1.42 1.24 1.99
N ILE A 41 -2.73 1.08 2.13
CA ILE A 41 -3.36 -0.16 2.55
C ILE A 41 -3.99 -0.76 1.30
N VAL A 42 -3.61 -1.99 0.96
CA VAL A 42 -4.11 -2.71 -0.22
C VAL A 42 -4.76 -4.01 0.20
N ASP A 43 -5.80 -4.40 -0.52
CA ASP A 43 -6.44 -5.71 -0.42
C ASP A 43 -6.17 -6.46 -1.72
N VAL A 44 -5.33 -7.49 -1.64
CA VAL A 44 -4.88 -8.28 -2.78
C VAL A 44 -4.93 -9.76 -2.42
N PRO A 45 -5.24 -10.65 -3.38
CA PRO A 45 -5.49 -12.06 -3.08
C PRO A 45 -4.22 -12.81 -2.64
N THR A 46 -3.04 -12.39 -3.11
CA THR A 46 -1.76 -13.06 -2.81
C THR A 46 -0.61 -12.06 -2.69
N PRO A 47 0.45 -12.41 -1.94
CA PRO A 47 1.70 -11.63 -1.94
C PRO A 47 2.32 -11.47 -3.35
N ASP A 48 2.20 -12.47 -4.22
CA ASP A 48 2.71 -12.41 -5.60
C ASP A 48 2.02 -11.30 -6.41
N THR A 49 0.72 -11.09 -6.18
CA THR A 49 -0.04 -10.00 -6.82
C THR A 49 0.49 -8.65 -6.36
N LEU A 50 0.80 -8.51 -5.07
CA LEU A 50 1.41 -7.30 -4.54
C LEU A 50 2.77 -7.02 -5.20
N ASP A 51 3.63 -8.04 -5.28
CA ASP A 51 4.97 -7.90 -5.84
C ASP A 51 4.94 -7.43 -7.30
N GLN A 52 4.05 -8.02 -8.11
CA GLN A 52 3.83 -7.59 -9.50
C GLN A 52 3.40 -6.13 -9.60
N ILE A 53 2.42 -5.71 -8.80
CA ILE A 53 1.94 -4.31 -8.77
C ILE A 53 3.09 -3.37 -8.42
N LEU A 54 3.88 -3.69 -7.39
CA LEU A 54 4.98 -2.83 -6.91
C LEU A 54 6.06 -2.63 -7.98
N LEU A 55 6.38 -3.67 -8.75
CA LEU A 55 7.33 -3.58 -9.87
C LEU A 55 6.81 -2.75 -11.04
N ASP A 56 5.49 -2.67 -11.20
CA ASP A 56 4.85 -1.95 -12.29
C ASP A 56 4.61 -0.46 -12.03
N LEU A 57 4.81 0.00 -10.78
CA LEU A 57 4.63 1.40 -10.41
C LEU A 57 5.55 2.33 -11.23
N PRO A 58 5.05 3.47 -11.73
CA PRO A 58 5.84 4.46 -12.46
C PRO A 58 7.12 4.88 -11.71
N ILE A 59 7.03 5.10 -10.40
CA ILE A 59 8.18 5.47 -9.58
C ILE A 59 9.24 4.35 -9.53
N MET A 60 8.82 3.08 -9.58
CA MET A 60 9.71 1.92 -9.60
C MET A 60 10.42 1.80 -10.95
N LYS A 61 9.68 1.97 -12.05
CA LYS A 61 10.23 1.97 -13.41
C LYS A 61 11.25 3.08 -13.63
N LYS A 62 11.01 4.29 -13.09
CA LYS A 62 11.91 5.45 -13.30
C LYS A 62 13.08 5.53 -12.31
N ASN A 63 12.87 5.16 -11.05
CA ASN A 63 13.88 5.31 -10.00
C ASN A 63 14.56 3.99 -9.58
N GLY A 64 14.01 2.84 -9.97
CA GLY A 64 14.58 1.51 -9.71
C GLY A 64 14.96 1.31 -8.25
N GLN A 65 16.21 0.89 -8.02
CA GLN A 65 16.75 0.60 -6.70
C GLN A 65 16.78 1.79 -5.71
N LYS A 66 16.46 3.00 -6.16
CA LYS A 66 16.37 4.19 -5.28
C LYS A 66 15.05 4.28 -4.53
N VAL A 67 14.08 3.42 -4.84
CA VAL A 67 12.83 3.37 -4.10
C VAL A 67 12.91 2.25 -3.08
N GLN A 68 12.51 2.58 -1.85
CA GLN A 68 12.45 1.64 -0.74
C GLN A 68 10.99 1.36 -0.44
N ILE A 69 10.65 0.08 -0.33
CA ILE A 69 9.30 -0.40 -0.04
C ILE A 69 9.39 -1.26 1.21
N GLU A 70 8.49 -1.00 2.14
CA GLU A 70 8.32 -1.78 3.36
C GLU A 70 6.90 -2.34 3.35
N VAL A 71 6.79 -3.67 3.41
CA VAL A 71 5.50 -4.37 3.38
C VAL A 71 5.25 -4.99 4.74
N THR A 72 4.11 -4.68 5.35
CA THR A 72 3.65 -5.28 6.60
C THR A 72 2.31 -5.96 6.36
N PRO A 73 2.17 -7.28 6.58
CA PRO A 73 0.89 -7.95 6.46
C PRO A 73 -0.07 -7.46 7.54
N LEU A 74 -1.29 -7.14 7.15
CA LEU A 74 -2.34 -6.66 8.05
C LEU A 74 -3.43 -7.72 8.20
N ARG A 75 -3.97 -7.81 9.41
CA ARG A 75 -5.15 -8.61 9.73
C ARG A 75 -6.28 -7.67 10.13
N LYS A 76 -7.52 -7.96 9.70
CA LYS A 76 -8.70 -7.26 10.21
C LYS A 76 -8.79 -7.41 11.72
N TYR A 77 -8.99 -6.30 12.41
CA TYR A 77 -8.97 -6.29 13.87
C TYR A 77 -10.17 -7.03 14.45
N GLU A 78 -11.30 -6.99 13.75
CA GLU A 78 -12.56 -7.67 14.10
C GLU A 78 -12.36 -9.18 14.19
N ASP A 79 -11.65 -9.78 13.23
CA ASP A 79 -11.34 -11.21 13.22
C ASP A 79 -10.46 -11.59 14.41
N PHE A 80 -9.46 -10.75 14.71
CA PHE A 80 -8.61 -10.94 15.89
C PHE A 80 -9.42 -10.83 17.18
N ALA A 81 -10.28 -9.82 17.31
CA ALA A 81 -11.13 -9.63 18.48
C ALA A 81 -12.11 -10.80 18.69
N ALA A 82 -12.66 -11.37 17.61
CA ALA A 82 -13.51 -12.55 17.65
C ALA A 82 -12.73 -13.79 18.17
N ASP A 83 -11.52 -14.03 17.66
CA ASP A 83 -10.66 -15.13 18.13
C ASP A 83 -10.37 -15.04 19.62
N ILE A 84 -10.05 -13.85 20.12
CA ILE A 84 -9.74 -13.64 21.54
C ILE A 84 -10.96 -13.95 22.41
N LYS A 85 -12.16 -13.53 22.02
CA LYS A 85 -13.39 -13.85 22.75
C LYS A 85 -13.68 -15.36 22.73
N ALA A 86 -13.52 -16.02 21.59
CA ALA A 86 -13.76 -17.46 21.49
C ALA A 86 -12.84 -18.28 22.42
N ARG A 87 -11.60 -17.84 22.62
CA ARG A 87 -10.66 -18.51 23.54
C ARG A 87 -11.06 -18.41 25.00
N LEU A 88 -11.71 -17.32 25.42
CA LEU A 88 -12.21 -17.17 26.78
C LEU A 88 -13.37 -18.13 27.06
N ASN A 89 -14.26 -18.32 26.08
CA ASN A 89 -15.43 -19.18 26.22
C ASN A 89 -15.11 -20.69 26.18
N ASN A 90 -13.94 -21.08 25.67
CA ASN A 90 -13.50 -22.48 25.58
C ASN A 90 -12.77 -22.98 26.86
N GLN A 91 -12.81 -22.21 27.96
CA GLN A 91 -12.20 -22.58 29.25
C GLN A 91 -13.24 -23.07 30.30
N GLU A 92 -14.49 -23.30 29.91
CA GLU A 92 -15.53 -24.00 30.69
C GLU A 92 -15.77 -25.43 30.14
#